data_AF-A0A975EBH1-F1
#
_entry.id   AF-A0A975EBH1-F1
#
_cell.length_a   1.000
_cell.length_b   1.000
_cell.length_c   1.000
_cell.angle_alpha   90.00
_cell.angle_beta   90.00
_cell.angle_gamma   90.00
#
_symmetry.space_group_name_H-M   'P 1'
#
loop_
_entity.id
_entity.type
_entity.pdbx_description
1 polymer ?
#
loop_
_entity_poly.entity_id
_entity_poly.type
_entity_poly.pdbx_seq_one_letter_code
_entity_poly.pdbx_strand_id
1 'polypeptide(L)'
;MSQVTIYMDEEAITRAKASAAAAKLSLSAWISQLVKEQTTALDANGYPLGFFEEIAAQASAWQNFPLSPSLRAGDTPDLPREAL
;
A
#
# COMPACT_ATOMS: atom_id res chain seq x y z
N MET A 1 -20.26 12.49 -14.73
CA MET A 1 -19.77 11.13 -14.40
C MET A 1 -18.53 10.88 -15.25
N SER A 2 -17.43 10.48 -14.65
CA SER A 2 -16.23 10.03 -15.38
C SER A 2 -16.41 8.59 -15.83
N GLN A 3 -15.90 8.24 -17.01
CA GLN A 3 -15.84 6.87 -17.51
C GLN A 3 -14.41 6.34 -17.34
N VAL A 4 -14.27 5.14 -16.79
CA VAL A 4 -12.97 4.47 -16.59
C VAL A 4 -13.02 3.11 -17.27
N THR A 5 -11.98 2.79 -18.05
CA THR A 5 -11.79 1.47 -18.66
C THR A 5 -10.71 0.73 -17.85
N ILE A 6 -11.04 -0.46 -17.36
CA ILE A 6 -10.14 -1.27 -16.54
C ILE A 6 -9.88 -2.58 -17.28
N TYR A 7 -8.61 -2.94 -17.43
CA TYR A 7 -8.22 -4.25 -17.94
C TYR A 7 -8.20 -5.25 -16.78
N MET A 8 -8.93 -6.35 -16.95
CA MET A 8 -9.00 -7.44 -15.98
C MET A 8 -8.76 -8.75 -16.71
N ASP A 9 -8.08 -9.68 -16.07
CA ASP A 9 -8.03 -11.06 -16.58
C ASP A 9 -9.41 -11.75 -16.46
N GLU A 10 -9.54 -12.89 -17.13
CA GLU A 10 -10.80 -13.63 -17.24
C GLU A 10 -11.28 -14.17 -15.89
N GLU A 11 -10.36 -14.50 -14.99
CA GLU A 11 -10.68 -14.97 -13.65
C GLU A 11 -11.24 -13.84 -12.79
N ALA A 12 -10.60 -12.67 -12.82
CA ALA A 12 -10.96 -11.50 -12.07
C ALA A 12 -12.35 -10.97 -12.47
N ILE A 13 -12.65 -10.88 -13.77
CA ILE A 13 -13.98 -10.44 -14.22
C ILE A 13 -15.08 -11.45 -13.86
N THR A 14 -14.76 -12.74 -13.88
CA THR A 14 -15.71 -13.80 -13.48
C THR A 14 -16.05 -13.71 -12.01
N ARG A 15 -15.03 -13.55 -11.14
CA ARG A 15 -15.21 -13.34 -9.69
C ARG A 15 -15.97 -12.06 -9.39
N ALA A 16 -15.69 -10.96 -10.11
CA ALA A 16 -16.38 -9.70 -9.92
C ALA A 16 -17.87 -9.80 -10.27
N LYS A 17 -18.22 -10.46 -11.40
CA LYS A 17 -19.61 -10.71 -11.78
C LYS A 17 -20.34 -11.59 -10.77
N ALA A 18 -19.70 -12.66 -10.27
CA ALA A 18 -20.28 -13.53 -9.25
C ALA A 18 -20.54 -12.78 -7.94
N SER A 19 -19.60 -11.94 -7.51
CA SER A 19 -19.72 -11.13 -6.30
C SER A 19 -20.82 -10.08 -6.42
N ALA A 20 -20.92 -9.40 -7.57
CA ALA A 20 -21.99 -8.45 -7.85
C ALA A 20 -23.37 -9.13 -7.84
N ALA A 21 -23.49 -10.32 -8.44
CA ALA A 21 -24.72 -11.12 -8.43
C ALA A 21 -25.11 -11.56 -7.01
N ALA A 22 -24.15 -12.03 -6.21
CA ALA A 22 -24.38 -12.39 -4.80
C ALA A 22 -24.86 -11.20 -3.97
N ALA A 23 -24.30 -10.01 -4.22
CA ALA A 23 -24.72 -8.76 -3.59
C ALA A 23 -26.01 -8.15 -4.16
N LYS A 24 -26.59 -8.73 -5.23
CA LYS A 24 -27.75 -8.19 -5.97
C LYS A 24 -27.53 -6.77 -6.50
N LEU A 25 -26.30 -6.46 -6.88
CA LEU A 25 -25.91 -5.16 -7.44
C LEU A 25 -25.52 -5.33 -8.92
N SER A 26 -25.62 -4.24 -9.69
CA SER A 26 -24.95 -4.20 -10.99
C SER A 26 -23.43 -4.24 -10.79
N LEU A 27 -22.70 -4.73 -11.80
CA LEU A 27 -21.24 -4.79 -11.73
C LEU A 27 -20.61 -3.41 -11.45
N SER A 28 -21.13 -2.34 -12.08
CA SER A 28 -20.64 -0.98 -11.87
C SER A 28 -20.93 -0.45 -10.47
N ALA A 29 -22.10 -0.75 -9.90
CA ALA A 29 -22.45 -0.38 -8.53
C ALA A 29 -21.59 -1.14 -7.51
N TRP A 30 -21.39 -2.43 -7.74
CA TRP A 30 -20.54 -3.27 -6.90
C TRP A 30 -19.07 -2.83 -6.93
N ILE A 31 -18.50 -2.55 -8.11
CA ILE A 31 -17.14 -2.01 -8.23
C ILE A 31 -17.03 -0.65 -7.54
N SER A 32 -18.03 0.23 -7.71
CA SER A 32 -18.03 1.53 -7.05
C SER A 32 -18.08 1.42 -5.52
N GLN A 33 -18.82 0.44 -4.99
CA GLN A 33 -18.84 0.14 -3.56
C GLN A 33 -17.49 -0.41 -3.09
N LEU A 34 -16.92 -1.37 -3.82
CA LEU A 34 -15.62 -1.95 -3.51
C LEU A 34 -14.52 -0.89 -3.46
N VAL A 35 -14.50 0.03 -4.45
CA VAL A 35 -13.54 1.14 -4.46
C VAL A 35 -13.72 1.99 -3.21
N LYS A 36 -14.96 2.39 -2.86
CA LYS A 36 -15.21 3.18 -1.65
C LYS A 36 -14.72 2.49 -0.39
N GLU A 37 -15.00 1.19 -0.23
CA GLU A 37 -14.60 0.40 0.93
C GLU A 37 -13.07 0.27 1.04
N GLN A 38 -12.40 -0.02 -0.08
CA GLN A 38 -10.94 -0.16 -0.11
C GLN A 38 -10.21 1.18 0.06
N THR A 39 -10.78 2.27 -0.45
CA THR A 39 -10.18 3.61 -0.31
C THR A 39 -10.57 4.30 0.99
N THR A 40 -11.49 3.75 1.80
CA THR A 40 -11.83 4.41 3.09
C THR A 40 -10.63 4.38 4.04
N ALA A 41 -9.76 3.39 3.89
CA ALA A 41 -8.54 3.28 4.70
C ALA A 41 -7.37 4.05 4.12
N LEU A 42 -7.49 4.67 2.94
CA LEU A 42 -6.38 5.28 2.21
C LEU A 42 -6.57 6.79 2.02
N ASP A 43 -5.49 7.55 2.16
CA ASP A 43 -5.42 8.96 1.84
C ASP A 43 -5.33 9.19 0.31
N ALA A 44 -5.27 10.47 -0.09
CA ALA A 44 -5.19 10.85 -1.51
C ALA A 44 -3.94 10.31 -2.24
N ASN A 45 -2.92 9.89 -1.49
CA ASN A 45 -1.65 9.38 -2.00
C ASN A 45 -1.55 7.84 -1.92
N GLY A 46 -2.60 7.16 -1.45
CA GLY A 46 -2.64 5.71 -1.31
C GLY A 46 -1.97 5.18 -0.03
N TYR A 47 -1.70 6.04 0.96
CA TYR A 47 -1.20 5.63 2.27
C TYR A 47 -2.35 5.39 3.23
N PRO A 48 -2.20 4.52 4.24
CA PRO A 48 -3.18 4.38 5.30
C PRO A 48 -3.55 5.74 5.91
N LEU A 49 -4.83 5.98 6.20
CA LEU A 49 -5.25 7.18 6.93
C LEU A 49 -4.51 7.27 8.27
N GLY A 50 -3.95 8.44 8.57
CA GLY A 50 -3.18 8.65 9.79
C GLY A 50 -1.69 8.27 9.67
N PHE A 51 -1.26 7.72 8.54
CA PHE A 51 0.13 7.26 8.35
C PHE A 51 1.17 8.36 8.58
N PHE A 52 0.95 9.55 8.02
CA PHE A 52 1.88 10.67 8.19
C PHE A 52 1.80 11.29 9.59
N GLU A 53 0.61 11.30 10.19
CA GLU A 53 0.40 11.72 11.57
C GLU A 53 1.10 10.78 12.56
N GLU A 54 1.06 9.47 12.34
CA GLU A 54 1.78 8.49 13.16
C GLU A 54 3.30 8.65 13.05
N ILE A 55 3.82 8.86 11.83
CA ILE A 55 5.24 9.16 11.62
C ILE A 55 5.63 10.44 12.35
N ALA A 56 4.83 11.51 12.22
CA ALA A 56 5.08 12.77 12.88
C ALA A 56 5.03 12.65 14.41
N ALA A 57 4.07 11.88 14.95
CA ALA A 57 3.96 11.60 16.38
C ALA A 57 5.19 10.86 16.93
N GLN A 58 5.82 10.03 16.10
CA GLN A 58 7.04 9.32 16.46
C GLN A 58 8.32 10.14 16.23
N ALA A 59 8.25 11.38 15.74
CA ALA A 59 9.45 12.16 15.39
C ALA A 59 10.50 12.26 16.52
N SER A 60 10.07 12.24 17.79
CA SER A 60 10.98 12.21 18.95
C SER A 60 11.83 10.94 19.04
N ALA A 61 11.30 9.78 18.64
CA ALA A 61 12.04 8.52 18.59
C ALA A 61 13.16 8.55 17.52
N TRP A 62 13.02 9.41 16.51
CA TRP A 62 13.94 9.54 15.40
C TRP A 62 15.04 10.60 15.67
N GLN A 63 14.92 11.39 16.74
CA GLN A 63 15.97 12.34 17.13
C GLN A 63 17.27 11.64 17.51
N ASN A 64 17.17 10.44 18.09
CA ASN A 64 18.30 9.58 18.42
C ASN A 64 18.53 8.51 17.35
N PHE A 65 18.08 8.74 16.11
CA PHE A 65 18.35 7.80 15.03
C PHE A 65 19.87 7.68 14.87
N PRO A 66 20.43 6.46 14.99
CA PRO A 66 21.86 6.30 15.03
C PRO A 66 22.44 6.51 13.62
N LEU A 67 22.78 7.75 13.30
CA LEU A 67 23.47 8.13 12.05
C LEU A 67 24.99 7.99 12.16
N SER A 68 25.48 7.68 13.37
CA SER A 68 26.89 7.78 13.67
C SER A 68 27.66 6.53 13.20
N PRO A 69 28.93 6.70 12.76
CA PRO A 69 29.89 5.62 12.56
C PRO A 69 30.00 4.64 13.73
N SER A 70 29.57 5.03 14.93
CA SER A 70 29.46 4.19 16.13
C SER A 70 28.63 2.92 15.93
N LEU A 71 27.64 2.92 15.03
CA LEU A 71 26.91 1.70 14.69
C LEU A 71 27.81 0.61 14.11
N ARG A 72 28.80 1.03 13.30
CA ARG A 72 29.76 0.14 12.66
C ARG A 72 30.99 -0.12 13.53
N ALA A 73 31.06 0.43 14.74
CA ALA A 73 32.26 0.35 15.58
C ALA A 73 32.63 -1.09 16.00
N GLY A 74 31.68 -2.03 15.88
CA GLY A 74 31.90 -3.47 16.12
C GLY A 74 31.65 -4.37 14.91
N ASP A 75 31.39 -3.80 13.73
CA ASP A 75 31.09 -4.59 12.53
C ASP A 75 32.36 -5.09 11.85
N THR A 76 32.30 -6.33 11.37
CA THR A 76 33.32 -6.91 10.50
C THR A 76 33.49 -6.05 9.24
N PRO A 77 34.72 -5.82 8.75
CA PRO A 77 34.94 -5.10 7.51
C PRO A 77 34.16 -5.75 6.36
N ASP A 78 33.60 -4.92 5.48
CA ASP A 78 32.91 -5.38 4.28
C ASP A 78 33.83 -6.33 3.50
N LEU A 79 33.35 -7.54 3.20
CA LEU A 79 34.09 -8.49 2.39
C LEU A 79 34.22 -7.96 0.96
N PRO A 80 35.35 -8.20 0.28
CA PRO A 80 35.49 -7.83 -1.11
C PRO A 80 34.40 -8.50 -1.95
N ARG A 81 33.89 -7.77 -2.95
CA ARG A 81 32.95 -8.32 -3.91
C ARG A 81 33.57 -9.54 -4.61
N GLU A 82 32.79 -10.61 -4.77
CA GLU A 82 33.23 -11.82 -5.48
C GLU A 82 33.65 -11.50 -6.92
N ALA A 83 34.66 -12.24 -7.41
CA ALA A 83 35.12 -12.13 -8.79
C ALA A 83 34.06 -12.65 -9.77
N LEU A 84 33.92 -11.97 -10.90
CA LEU A 84 33.05 -12.40 -12.02
C LEU A 84 33.53 -13.71 -12.64
#